data_AF-A0A7Z9N6X8-F1
#
_entry.id   AF-A0A7Z9N6X8-F1
#
_cell.length_a   1.000
_cell.length_b   1.000
_cell.length_c   1.000
_cell.angle_alpha   90.00
_cell.angle_beta   90.00
_cell.angle_gamma   90.00
#
_symmetry.space_group_name_H-M   'P 1'
#
loop_
_entity.id
_entity.type
_entity.pdbx_description
1 polymer ?
#
loop_
_entity_poly.entity_id
_entity_poly.type
_entity_poly.pdbx_seq_one_letter_code
_entity_poly.pdbx_strand_id
1 'polypeptide(L)'
;MKGIRDKRSGFTMIEIMVVVVIVAILAAIALPIYLDYVQSSYASEARTVISNVHNAAKMYYQTKGEWPGDVDQLERSGQIDLDRSTKLKWTFELQLPDRIGATSTEEMQGGAGKIVTFDALTGRFTGYGSAEENQ
;
A
#
# COMPACT_ATOMS: atom_id res chain seq x y z
N MET A 1 -56.66 -13.46 35.20
CA MET A 1 -55.28 -13.34 34.68
C MET A 1 -55.35 -12.64 33.32
N LYS A 2 -54.86 -11.41 33.20
CA LYS A 2 -54.97 -10.58 31.98
C LYS A 2 -53.66 -10.73 31.20
N GLY A 3 -53.69 -11.49 30.11
CA GLY A 3 -52.51 -11.74 29.27
C GLY A 3 -52.04 -10.45 28.60
N ILE A 4 -50.79 -10.07 28.87
CA ILE A 4 -50.10 -8.97 28.19
C ILE A 4 -49.90 -9.39 26.73
N ARG A 5 -50.58 -8.70 25.79
CA ARG A 5 -50.31 -8.87 24.36
C ARG A 5 -49.10 -8.01 24.02
N ASP A 6 -47.97 -8.65 23.78
CA ASP A 6 -46.82 -8.01 23.15
C ASP A 6 -47.22 -7.54 21.75
N LYS A 7 -47.38 -6.22 21.57
CA LYS A 7 -47.44 -5.59 20.25
C LYS A 7 -46.04 -5.70 19.64
N ARG A 8 -45.78 -6.78 18.92
CA ARG A 8 -44.61 -6.86 18.04
C ARG A 8 -44.82 -5.87 16.89
N SER A 9 -44.24 -4.70 17.01
CA SER A 9 -44.09 -3.73 15.93
C SER A 9 -43.10 -4.29 14.92
N GLY A 10 -43.57 -4.65 13.73
CA GLY A 10 -42.71 -5.03 12.61
C GLY A 10 -42.22 -3.79 11.86
N PHE A 11 -41.02 -3.87 11.26
CA PHE A 11 -40.51 -2.86 10.34
C PHE A 11 -41.42 -2.72 9.12
N THR A 12 -41.57 -1.50 8.62
CA THR A 12 -42.29 -1.21 7.38
C THR A 12 -41.37 -1.36 6.17
N MET A 13 -41.94 -1.70 5.01
CA MET A 13 -41.16 -1.74 3.76
C MET A 13 -40.59 -0.36 3.41
N ILE A 14 -41.30 0.72 3.72
CA ILE A 14 -40.85 2.07 3.43
C ILE A 14 -39.63 2.48 4.26
N GLU A 15 -39.54 2.05 5.53
CA GLU A 15 -38.35 2.27 6.35
C GLU A 15 -37.12 1.60 5.73
N ILE A 16 -37.25 0.36 5.26
CA ILE A 16 -36.14 -0.33 4.59
C ILE A 16 -35.76 0.36 3.28
N MET A 17 -36.73 0.82 2.48
CA MET A 17 -36.43 1.54 1.23
C MET A 17 -35.63 2.83 1.47
N VAL A 18 -36.03 3.64 2.45
CA VAL A 18 -35.32 4.89 2.77
C VAL A 18 -33.90 4.59 3.27
N VAL A 19 -33.72 3.56 4.10
CA VAL A 19 -32.40 3.14 4.59
C VAL A 19 -31.49 2.71 3.43
N VAL A 20 -32.00 1.90 2.49
CA VAL A 20 -31.22 1.46 1.32
C VAL A 20 -30.80 2.64 0.45
N VAL A 21 -31.69 3.62 0.23
CA VAL A 21 -31.36 4.83 -0.53
C VAL A 21 -30.24 5.64 0.14
N ILE A 22 -30.32 5.82 1.46
CA ILE A 22 -29.27 6.55 2.20
C ILE A 22 -27.94 5.81 2.12
N VAL A 23 -27.92 4.49 2.33
CA VAL A 23 -26.70 3.67 2.23
C VAL A 23 -26.10 3.72 0.82
N ALA A 24 -26.93 3.71 -0.23
CA ALA A 24 -26.46 3.81 -1.61
C ALA A 24 -25.74 5.15 -1.88
N ILE A 25 -26.28 6.28 -1.39
CA ILE A 25 -25.66 7.60 -1.53
C ILE A 25 -24.33 7.65 -0.78
N LEU A 26 -24.30 7.15 0.46
CA LEU A 26 -23.07 7.11 1.26
C LEU A 26 -21.99 6.25 0.60
N ALA A 27 -22.36 5.06 0.09
CA ALA A 27 -21.42 4.15 -0.57
C ALA A 27 -20.82 4.76 -1.84
N ALA A 28 -21.62 5.50 -2.63
CA ALA A 28 -21.15 6.15 -3.85
C ALA A 28 -20.05 7.19 -3.61
N ILE A 29 -20.07 7.89 -2.46
CA ILE A 29 -19.05 8.87 -2.09
C ILE A 29 -17.90 8.20 -1.32
N ALA A 30 -18.22 7.29 -0.40
CA ALA A 30 -17.22 6.68 0.47
C ALA A 30 -16.26 5.73 -0.27
N LEU A 31 -16.76 4.97 -1.25
CA LEU A 31 -15.94 4.00 -1.98
C LEU A 31 -14.77 4.64 -2.75
N PRO A 32 -14.94 5.66 -3.61
CA PRO A 32 -13.81 6.26 -4.31
C PRO A 32 -12.78 6.87 -3.36
N ILE A 33 -13.23 7.51 -2.27
CA ILE A 33 -12.34 8.07 -1.23
C ILE A 33 -11.54 6.96 -0.54
N TYR A 34 -12.20 5.85 -0.20
CA TYR A 34 -11.53 4.71 0.41
C TYR A 34 -10.48 4.10 -0.52
N LEU A 35 -10.78 3.96 -1.81
CA LEU A 35 -9.84 3.44 -2.80
C LEU A 35 -8.61 4.35 -2.97
N ASP A 36 -8.79 5.67 -2.97
CA ASP A 36 -7.69 6.64 -3.01
C ASP A 36 -6.82 6.60 -1.74
N TYR A 37 -7.47 6.48 -0.57
CA TYR A 37 -6.77 6.30 0.70
C TYR A 37 -5.92 5.03 0.73
N VAL A 38 -6.45 3.90 0.26
CA VAL A 38 -5.71 2.65 0.16
C VAL A 38 -4.53 2.77 -0.81
N GLN A 39 -4.74 3.43 -1.95
CA GLN A 39 -3.68 3.63 -2.94
C GLN A 39 -2.52 4.47 -2.40
N SER A 40 -2.83 5.62 -1.80
CA SER A 40 -1.83 6.49 -1.17
C SER A 40 -1.11 5.81 -0.01
N SER A 41 -1.80 4.96 0.75
CA SER A 41 -1.19 4.14 1.81
C SER A 41 -0.15 3.17 1.24
N TYR A 42 -0.45 2.46 0.14
CA TYR A 42 0.52 1.57 -0.52
C TYR A 42 1.72 2.33 -1.08
N ALA A 43 1.52 3.50 -1.69
CA ALA A 43 2.62 4.33 -2.17
C ALA A 43 3.53 4.78 -1.01
N SER A 44 2.95 5.16 0.12
CA SER A 44 3.70 5.52 1.33
C SER A 44 4.46 4.33 1.93
N GLU A 45 3.86 3.14 1.92
CA GLU A 45 4.51 1.89 2.33
C GLU A 45 5.76 1.63 1.47
N ALA A 46 5.61 1.66 0.14
CA ALA A 46 6.71 1.46 -0.80
C ALA A 46 7.86 2.44 -0.57
N ARG A 47 7.57 3.74 -0.41
CA ARG A 47 8.59 4.76 -0.13
C ARG A 47 9.37 4.48 1.14
N THR A 48 8.68 4.03 2.19
CA THR A 48 9.28 3.68 3.47
C THR A 48 10.21 2.49 3.30
N VAL A 49 9.74 1.42 2.63
CA VAL A 49 10.54 0.22 2.39
C VAL A 49 11.74 0.51 1.50
N ILE A 50 11.57 1.25 0.41
CA ILE A 50 12.69 1.66 -0.46
C ILE A 50 13.74 2.45 0.33
N SER A 51 13.32 3.36 1.21
CA SER A 51 14.26 4.11 2.07
C SER A 51 15.05 3.19 3.00
N ASN A 52 14.39 2.17 3.57
CA ASN A 52 15.05 1.16 4.41
C ASN A 52 16.04 0.32 3.59
N VAL A 53 15.64 -0.14 2.40
CA VAL A 53 16.51 -0.87 1.46
C VAL A 53 17.70 -0.02 1.05
N HIS A 54 17.52 1.27 0.77
CA HIS A 54 18.60 2.19 0.43
C HIS A 54 19.62 2.34 1.57
N ASN A 55 19.15 2.48 2.80
CA ASN A 55 20.01 2.58 3.98
C ASN A 55 20.76 1.25 4.24
N ALA A 56 20.07 0.11 4.10
CA ALA A 56 20.68 -1.20 4.21
C ALA A 56 21.75 -1.42 3.12
N ALA A 57 21.50 -1.00 1.88
CA ALA A 57 22.47 -1.02 0.79
C ALA A 57 23.71 -0.19 1.09
N LYS A 58 23.56 1.00 1.69
CA LYS A 58 24.69 1.82 2.13
C LYS A 58 25.50 1.12 3.22
N MET A 59 24.85 0.51 4.21
CA MET A 59 25.53 -0.24 5.27
C MET A 59 26.26 -1.47 4.72
N TYR A 60 25.65 -2.16 3.75
CA TYR A 60 26.28 -3.27 3.04
C TYR A 60 27.55 -2.81 2.34
N TYR A 61 27.49 -1.72 1.57
CA TYR A 61 28.66 -1.14 0.91
C TYR A 61 29.76 -0.73 1.89
N GLN A 62 29.40 -0.13 3.03
CA GLN A 62 30.36 0.21 4.09
C GLN A 62 31.07 -1.01 4.68
N THR A 63 30.38 -2.16 4.72
CA THR A 63 30.92 -3.39 5.32
C THR A 63 31.68 -4.25 4.31
N LYS A 64 31.25 -4.28 3.05
CA LYS A 64 31.73 -5.20 2.01
C LYS A 64 32.55 -4.53 0.91
N GLY A 65 32.44 -3.21 0.76
CA GLY A 65 33.13 -2.44 -0.28
C GLY A 65 32.49 -2.55 -1.67
N GLU A 66 31.36 -3.26 -1.80
CA GLU A 66 30.60 -3.42 -3.05
C GLU A 66 29.10 -3.25 -2.78
N TRP A 67 28.33 -2.86 -3.80
CA TRP A 67 26.89 -2.71 -3.69
C TRP A 67 26.19 -4.07 -3.76
N PRO A 68 25.09 -4.29 -3.02
CA PRO A 68 24.27 -5.48 -3.19
C PRO A 68 23.59 -5.49 -4.57
N GLY A 69 23.45 -6.66 -5.16
CA GLY A 69 22.74 -6.86 -6.43
C GLY A 69 21.23 -6.86 -6.28
N ASP A 70 20.72 -7.29 -5.13
CA ASP A 70 19.29 -7.42 -4.85
C ASP A 70 18.99 -7.34 -3.34
N VAL A 71 17.70 -7.34 -3.00
CA VAL A 71 17.23 -7.30 -1.61
C VAL A 71 17.48 -8.61 -0.87
N ASP A 72 17.46 -9.76 -1.54
CA ASP A 72 17.71 -11.06 -0.90
C ASP A 72 19.15 -11.13 -0.36
N GLN A 73 20.11 -10.53 -1.05
CA GLN A 73 21.49 -10.41 -0.59
C GLN A 73 21.58 -9.55 0.68
N LEU A 74 20.78 -8.47 0.76
CA LEU A 74 20.67 -7.65 1.97
C LEU A 74 20.10 -8.45 3.14
N GLU A 75 19.05 -9.25 2.92
CA GLU A 75 18.47 -10.11 3.95
C GLU A 75 19.46 -11.17 4.43
N ARG A 76 20.11 -11.89 3.51
CA ARG A 76 21.11 -12.94 3.84
C ARG A 76 22.32 -12.39 4.59
N SER A 77 22.67 -11.13 4.35
CA SER A 77 23.75 -10.45 5.06
C SER A 77 23.34 -9.86 6.41
N GLY A 78 22.06 -9.98 6.79
CA GLY A 78 21.51 -9.47 8.04
C GLY A 78 21.34 -7.96 8.09
N GLN A 79 21.35 -7.27 6.94
CA GLN A 79 21.25 -5.81 6.87
C GLN A 79 19.81 -5.31 6.87
N ILE A 80 18.85 -6.16 6.48
CA ILE A 80 17.42 -5.87 6.49
C ILE A 80 16.65 -7.18 6.71
N ASP A 81 15.44 -7.07 7.23
CA ASP A 81 14.45 -8.16 7.25
C ASP A 81 13.13 -7.57 6.74
N LEU A 82 12.74 -7.92 5.52
CA LEU A 82 11.46 -7.51 4.97
C LEU A 82 10.40 -8.52 5.37
N ASP A 83 9.31 -8.01 5.94
CA ASP A 83 8.19 -8.84 6.28
C ASP A 83 7.60 -9.52 5.04
N ARG A 84 6.99 -10.68 5.25
CA ARG A 84 6.40 -11.48 4.16
C ARG A 84 5.36 -10.68 3.37
N SER A 85 4.57 -9.82 4.01
CA SER A 85 3.53 -9.07 3.31
C SER A 85 4.12 -8.06 2.33
N THR A 86 5.21 -7.40 2.70
CA THR A 86 5.96 -6.50 1.82
C THR A 86 6.53 -7.26 0.63
N LYS A 87 7.13 -8.44 0.86
CA LYS A 87 7.67 -9.28 -0.22
C LYS A 87 6.61 -9.86 -1.16
N LEU A 88 5.40 -10.09 -0.66
CA LEU A 88 4.28 -10.50 -1.51
C LEU A 88 3.77 -9.33 -2.35
N LYS A 89 3.66 -8.12 -1.77
CA LYS A 89 3.12 -6.94 -2.46
C LYS A 89 4.10 -6.28 -3.44
N TRP A 90 5.40 -6.34 -3.17
CA TRP A 90 6.41 -5.54 -3.88
C TRP A 90 7.57 -6.39 -4.37
N THR A 91 7.94 -6.19 -5.63
CA THR A 91 9.22 -6.65 -6.20
C THR A 91 10.17 -5.46 -6.29
N PHE A 92 11.38 -5.61 -5.76
CA PHE A 92 12.38 -4.54 -5.73
C PHE A 92 13.46 -4.76 -6.77
N GLU A 93 13.82 -3.69 -7.47
CA GLU A 93 14.92 -3.64 -8.43
C GLU A 93 15.97 -2.63 -7.96
N LEU A 94 17.19 -3.12 -7.71
CA LEU A 94 18.30 -2.31 -7.23
C LEU A 94 19.21 -1.96 -8.41
N GLN A 95 19.31 -0.67 -8.72
CA GLN A 95 20.26 -0.11 -9.68
C GLN A 95 21.17 0.87 -8.92
N LEU A 96 21.92 0.33 -7.97
CA LEU A 96 22.72 1.09 -7.02
C LEU A 96 24.04 1.59 -7.66
N PRO A 97 24.54 2.76 -7.20
CA PRO A 97 24.01 3.61 -6.13
C PRO A 97 22.84 4.50 -6.53
N ASP A 98 22.48 4.53 -7.81
CA ASP A 98 21.71 5.63 -8.41
C ASP A 98 20.21 5.55 -8.14
N ARG A 99 19.61 4.36 -8.20
CA ARG A 99 18.15 4.22 -8.06
C ARG A 99 17.69 2.88 -7.51
N ILE A 100 16.50 2.90 -6.92
CA ILE A 100 15.78 1.73 -6.44
C ILE A 100 14.34 1.81 -6.93
N GLY A 101 13.88 0.78 -7.63
CA GLY A 101 12.50 0.61 -8.05
C GLY A 101 11.76 -0.37 -7.15
N ALA A 102 10.47 -0.14 -6.94
CA ALA A 102 9.53 -1.12 -6.40
C ALA A 102 8.31 -1.21 -7.32
N THR A 103 7.99 -2.41 -7.77
CA THR A 103 6.84 -2.71 -8.63
C THR A 103 5.83 -3.55 -7.87
N SER A 104 4.56 -3.14 -7.86
CA SER A 104 3.51 -3.89 -7.18
C SER A 104 3.17 -5.18 -7.92
N THR A 105 2.86 -6.23 -7.16
CA THR A 105 2.46 -7.54 -7.67
C THR A 105 0.94 -7.69 -7.74
N GLU A 106 0.46 -8.81 -8.28
CA GLU A 106 -0.96 -9.19 -8.27
C GLU A 106 -1.52 -9.43 -6.86
N GLU A 107 -0.66 -9.67 -5.86
CA GLU A 107 -1.08 -9.89 -4.47
C GLU A 107 -1.45 -8.57 -3.76
N MET A 108 -1.05 -7.42 -4.31
CA MET A 108 -1.40 -6.12 -3.74
C MET A 108 -2.85 -5.75 -4.08
N GLN A 109 -3.70 -5.53 -3.07
CA GLN A 109 -5.11 -5.16 -3.28
C GLN A 109 -5.28 -3.84 -4.08
N GLY A 110 -4.27 -2.97 -4.07
CA GLY A 110 -4.23 -1.74 -4.86
C GLY A 110 -3.94 -1.94 -6.36
N GLY A 111 -3.72 -3.17 -6.81
CA GLY A 111 -3.48 -3.53 -8.21
C GLY A 111 -2.00 -3.71 -8.56
N ALA A 112 -1.73 -4.57 -9.54
CA ALA A 112 -0.38 -4.86 -10.03
C ALA A 112 0.19 -3.77 -10.95
N GLY A 113 1.51 -3.73 -11.10
CA GLY A 113 2.20 -2.88 -12.08
C GLY A 113 2.36 -1.42 -11.68
N LYS A 114 2.06 -1.06 -10.42
CA LYS A 114 2.35 0.26 -9.88
C LYS A 114 3.83 0.36 -9.53
N ILE A 115 4.52 1.36 -10.07
CA ILE A 115 5.97 1.50 -9.93
C ILE A 115 6.29 2.72 -9.07
N VAL A 116 7.02 2.52 -7.99
CA VAL A 116 7.62 3.60 -7.18
C VAL A 116 9.12 3.57 -7.40
N THR A 117 9.70 4.68 -7.85
CA THR A 117 11.16 4.79 -8.05
C THR A 117 11.74 5.81 -7.11
N PHE A 118 12.85 5.48 -6.46
CA PHE A 118 13.68 6.40 -5.70
C PHE A 118 14.96 6.69 -6.47
N ASP A 119 15.21 7.96 -6.73
CA ASP A 119 16.46 8.45 -7.30
C ASP A 119 17.35 8.98 -6.18
N ALA A 120 18.51 8.35 -5.98
CA ALA A 120 19.42 8.65 -4.89
C ALA A 120 20.27 9.91 -5.13
N LEU A 121 20.39 10.36 -6.39
CA LEU A 121 21.12 11.58 -6.76
C LEU A 121 20.31 12.82 -6.41
N THR A 122 18.99 12.76 -6.65
CA THR A 122 18.05 13.87 -6.42
C THR A 122 17.29 13.75 -5.09
N GLY A 123 17.29 12.56 -4.49
CA GLY A 123 16.53 12.26 -3.27
C GLY A 123 15.02 12.25 -3.46
N ARG A 124 14.55 12.12 -4.72
CA ARG A 124 13.13 12.22 -5.06
C ARG A 124 12.51 10.85 -5.33
N PHE A 125 11.23 10.74 -5.00
CA PHE A 125 10.39 9.62 -5.38
C PHE A 125 9.51 10.00 -6.57
N THR A 126 9.46 9.12 -7.57
CA THR A 126 8.65 9.28 -8.77
C THR A 126 7.76 8.05 -9.00
N GLY A 127 6.74 8.18 -9.85
CA GLY A 127 5.79 7.11 -10.15
C GLY A 127 4.60 7.07 -9.18
N TYR A 128 4.19 5.89 -8.75
CA TYR A 128 2.97 5.65 -7.98
C TYR A 128 2.89 6.49 -6.68
N GLY A 129 1.78 7.19 -6.52
CA GLY A 129 1.49 8.14 -5.45
C GLY A 129 2.33 9.42 -5.48
N SER A 130 3.13 9.66 -6.52
CA SER A 130 3.84 10.93 -6.71
C SER A 130 2.92 11.97 -7.38
N ALA A 131 3.25 13.26 -7.25
CA ALA A 131 2.51 14.31 -7.91
C ALA A 131 2.53 14.20 -9.45
N GLU A 132 3.50 13.46 -10.01
CA GLU A 132 3.67 13.24 -11.44
C GLU A 132 2.76 12.14 -12.01
N GLU A 133 2.20 11.24 -11.18
CA GLU A 133 1.27 10.21 -11.65
C GLU A 133 -0.09 10.78 -12.10
N ASN A 134 -0.48 11.93 -11.54
CA ASN A 134 -1.79 12.55 -11.75
C ASN A 134 -1.81 13.64 -12.84
N GLN A 135 -0.85 13.64 -13.77
CA GLN A 135 -0.81 14.50 -14.96
C GLN A 135 -1.07 13.70 -16.23
#